data_AF-A0A4Y3N9P5-F1
#
_entry.id   AF-A0A4Y3N9P5-F1
#
_cell.length_a   1.000
_cell.length_b   1.000
_cell.length_c   1.000
_cell.angle_alpha   90.00
_cell.angle_beta   90.00
_cell.angle_gamma   90.00
#
_symmetry.space_group_name_H-M   'P 1'
#
loop_
_entity.id
_entity.type
_entity.pdbx_description
1 polymer ?
#
loop_
_entity_poly.entity_id
_entity_poly.type
_entity_poly.pdbx_seq_one_letter_code
_entity_poly.pdbx_strand_id
1 'polypeptide(L)' 'MIPGALHIPMGQLQARLSELDPAVPVIAVCRSGNRSTRVADALNGAGFTADTMAGGMTAWTRAGLPTT' A
#
# COMPACT_ATOMS: atom_id res chain seq x y z
N MET A 1 6.89 10.55 -1.88
CA MET A 1 5.75 9.61 -1.79
C MET A 1 5.06 9.53 -3.15
N ILE A 2 4.30 8.47 -3.47
CA ILE A 2 3.48 8.46 -4.71
C ILE A 2 2.39 9.54 -4.57
N PRO A 3 2.23 10.46 -5.55
CA PRO A 3 1.20 11.48 -5.48
C PRO A 3 -0.19 10.88 -5.26
N GLY A 4 -0.94 11.42 -4.30
CA GLY A 4 -2.28 10.92 -3.96
C GLY A 4 -2.31 9.64 -3.11
N ALA A 5 -1.16 9.08 -2.72
CA ALA A 5 -1.13 7.91 -1.85
C ALA A 5 -1.55 8.25 -0.42
N LEU A 6 -2.41 7.41 0.15
CA LEU A 6 -2.81 7.50 1.55
C LEU A 6 -1.70 6.95 2.46
N HIS A 7 -1.22 7.76 3.41
CA HIS A 7 -0.19 7.33 4.36
C HIS A 7 -0.80 6.66 5.60
N ILE A 8 -0.76 5.33 5.64
CA ILE A 8 -1.14 4.53 6.80
C ILE A 8 0.09 3.75 7.30
N PRO A 9 0.62 4.07 8.50
CA PRO A 9 1.64 3.25 9.14
C PRO A 9 1.11 1.83 9.40
N MET A 10 1.92 0.81 9.12
CA MET A 10 1.53 -0.61 9.25
C MET A 10 0.93 -0.95 10.62
N GLY A 11 1.48 -0.40 11.72
CA GLY A 11 0.97 -0.63 13.08
C GLY A 11 -0.37 0.03 13.38
N GLN A 12 -0.84 0.94 12.52
CA GLN A 12 -2.13 1.62 12.63
C GLN A 12 -3.17 1.07 11.64
N LEU A 13 -2.79 0.10 10.78
CA LEU A 13 -3.64 -0.38 9.70
C LEU A 13 -5.00 -0.85 10.21
N GLN A 14 -5.03 -1.72 11.22
CA GLN A 14 -6.29 -2.24 11.77
C GLN A 14 -7.22 -1.14 12.29
N ALA A 15 -6.66 -0.14 12.99
CA ALA A 15 -7.44 0.95 13.56
C ALA A 15 -7.99 1.91 12.50
N ARG A 16 -7.40 1.90 11.29
CA ARG A 16 -7.71 2.83 10.19
C ARG A 16 -8.31 2.12 8.96
N LEU A 17 -8.77 0.87 9.10
CA LEU A 17 -9.42 0.15 8.01
C LEU A 17 -10.66 0.88 7.47
N SER A 18 -11.36 1.63 8.30
CA SER A 18 -12.53 2.43 7.91
C SER A 18 -12.20 3.60 6.98
N GLU A 19 -10.94 3.96 6.80
CA GLU A 19 -10.52 4.97 5.81
C GLU A 19 -10.39 4.40 4.40
N LEU A 20 -10.44 3.07 4.26
CA LEU A 20 -10.39 2.39 2.98
C LEU A 20 -11.79 2.02 2.53
N ASP A 21 -12.10 2.29 1.26
CA ASP A 21 -13.32 1.81 0.61
C ASP A 21 -13.13 0.32 0.26
N PRO A 22 -13.93 -0.61 0.82
CA PRO A 22 -13.83 -2.03 0.51
C PRO A 22 -14.11 -2.38 -0.96
N ALA A 23 -14.81 -1.51 -1.70
CA ALA A 23 -15.10 -1.71 -3.11
C ALA A 23 -13.94 -1.34 -4.04
N VAL A 24 -12.92 -0.63 -3.53
CA VAL A 24 -11.79 -0.14 -4.33
C VAL A 24 -10.55 -1.01 -4.08
N PRO A 25 -9.94 -1.60 -5.13
CA PRO A 25 -8.70 -2.34 -4.98
C PRO A 25 -7.56 -1.48 -4.43
N VAL A 26 -6.82 -2.01 -3.46
CA VAL A 26 -5.73 -1.31 -2.78
C VAL A 26 -4.38 -1.82 -3.25
N ILE A 27 -3.52 -0.93 -3.73
CA ILE A 27 -2.10 -1.25 -3.96
C ILE A 27 -1.28 -0.75 -2.77
N ALA A 28 -0.83 -1.67 -1.92
CA ALA A 28 0.07 -1.37 -0.83
C ALA A 28 1.48 -1.12 -1.36
N VAL A 29 2.08 0.00 -0.94
CA VAL A 29 3.45 0.37 -1.34
C VAL A 29 4.29 0.65 -0.11
N CYS A 30 5.45 0.00 -0.03
CA CYS A 30 6.49 0.33 0.94
C CYS A 30 7.81 0.64 0.21
N ARG A 31 8.93 0.70 0.94
CA ARG A 31 10.25 0.96 0.34
C ARG A 31 10.66 -0.04 -0.76
N SER A 32 10.46 -1.34 -0.54
CA SER A 32 11.01 -2.41 -1.38
C SER A 32 10.04 -3.55 -1.74
N GLY A 33 8.81 -3.53 -1.22
CA GLY A 33 7.80 -4.58 -1.40
C GLY A 33 7.54 -5.44 -0.15
N ASN A 34 8.55 -5.72 0.68
CA ASN A 34 8.41 -6.72 1.77
C ASN A 34 7.34 -6.39 2.82
N ARG A 35 7.23 -5.11 3.22
CA ARG A 35 6.22 -4.70 4.22
C ARG A 35 4.84 -4.58 3.60
N SER A 36 4.77 -4.14 2.34
CA SER A 36 3.50 -3.99 1.64
C SER A 36 2.87 -5.33 1.31
N THR A 37 3.64 -6.40 1.09
CA THR A 37 3.09 -7.76 0.98
C THR A 37 2.31 -8.15 2.24
N ARG A 38 2.90 -7.97 3.43
CA ARG A 38 2.22 -8.27 4.71
C ARG A 38 0.95 -7.44 4.91
N VAL A 39 0.95 -6.18 4.46
CA VAL A 39 -0.22 -5.30 4.51
C VAL A 39 -1.30 -5.77 3.53
N ALA A 40 -0.93 -6.14 2.31
CA ALA A 40 -1.86 -6.68 1.32
C ALA A 40 -2.50 -7.98 1.82
N ASP A 41 -1.72 -8.90 2.39
CA ASP A 41 -2.23 -10.14 3.00
C ASP A 41 -3.22 -9.85 4.13
N ALA A 42 -2.92 -8.89 5.00
CA ALA A 42 -3.80 -8.49 6.09
C ALA A 42 -5.11 -7.86 5.59
N LEU A 43 -5.04 -7.03 4.54
CA LEU A 43 -6.20 -6.43 3.91
C LEU A 43 -7.08 -7.48 3.21
N ASN A 44 -6.47 -8.41 2.48
CA ASN A 44 -7.17 -9.54 1.87
C ASN A 44 -7.88 -10.41 2.93
N GLY A 45 -7.21 -10.68 4.06
CA GLY A 45 -7.81 -11.38 5.20
C GLY A 45 -8.97 -10.62 5.86
N ALA A 46 -9.02 -9.29 5.70
CA ALA A 46 -10.10 -8.43 6.18
C ALA A 46 -11.23 -8.23 5.14
N GLY A 47 -11.17 -8.90 3.99
CA GLY A 47 -12.20 -8.84 2.94
C GLY A 47 -12.01 -7.75 1.89
N PHE A 48 -10.87 -7.06 1.88
CA PHE A 48 -10.50 -6.12 0.82
C PHE A 48 -9.87 -6.86 -0.36
N THR A 49 -9.81 -6.21 -1.53
CA THR A 49 -8.94 -6.65 -2.63
C THR A 49 -7.65 -5.85 -2.56
N ALA A 50 -6.53 -6.47 -2.21
CA ALA A 50 -5.26 -5.78 -2.06
C ALA A 50 -4.08 -6.53 -2.70
N ASP A 51 -3.15 -5.76 -3.28
CA ASP A 51 -1.90 -6.27 -3.86
C ASP A 51 -0.72 -5.35 -3.48
N THR A 52 0.50 -5.78 -3.78
CA THR A 52 1.75 -5.08 -3.47
C THR A 52 2.47 -4.67 -4.75
N MET A 53 3.01 -3.45 -4.78
CA MET A 53 3.83 -3.01 -5.90
C MET A 53 5.22 -3.67 -5.84
N ALA A 54 5.57 -4.43 -6.88
CA ALA A 54 6.88 -5.04 -7.02
C ALA A 54 8.01 -3.97 -6.96
N GLY A 55 9.00 -4.21 -6.10
CA GLY A 55 10.12 -3.28 -5.86
C GLY A 55 9.77 -1.99 -5.09
N GLY A 56 8.49 -1.75 -4.79
CA GLY A 56 8.00 -0.63 -4.00
C GLY A 56 8.47 0.75 -4.50
N MET A 57 8.62 1.69 -3.56
CA MET A 57 9.11 3.04 -3.85
C MET A 57 10.50 3.06 -4.53
N THR A 58 11.34 2.05 -4.30
CA THR A 58 12.66 1.97 -4.95
C THR A 58 12.52 1.79 -6.46
N ALA A 59 11.60 0.92 -6.91
CA ALA A 59 11.30 0.75 -8.33
C ALA A 59 10.62 1.99 -8.90
N TRP A 60 9.67 2.58 -8.17
CA TRP A 60 8.99 3.81 -8.57
C TRP A 60 9.96 4.96 -8.85
N THR A 61 10.86 5.25 -7.91
CA THR A 61 11.86 6.31 -8.05
C THR A 61 12.86 5.99 -9.17
N ARG A 62 13.28 4.73 -9.31
CA ARG A 62 14.19 4.31 -10.39
C ARG A 62 13.56 4.48 -11.77
N ALA A 63 12.25 4.32 -11.89
CA ALA A 63 11.52 4.57 -13.12
C ALA A 63 11.34 6.07 -13.44
N GLY A 64 11.84 6.98 -12.60
CA GLY A 64 11.72 8.43 -12.81
C GLY A 64 10.29 8.96 -12.65
N LEU A 65 9.43 8.20 -11.97
CA LEU A 65 8.02 8.57 -11.78
C LEU A 65 7.88 9.69 -10.73
N PRO A 66 6.83 10.51 -10.81
CA PRO A 66 6.64 11.66 -9.92
C PRO A 66 6.60 11.25 -8.45
N THR A 67 7.24 12.06 -7.60
CA THR A 67 7.15 11.93 -6.15
C THR A 67 6.76 13.26 -5.54
N THR A 68 5.86 13.24 -4.57
CA THR A 68 5.57 14.38 -3.69
C THR A 68 6.39 14.36 -2.41
#